data_AF-A0A2R6C6K9-F1
#
_entry.id   AF-A0A2R6C6K9-F1
#
_cell.length_a   1.000
_cell.length_b   1.000
_cell.length_c   1.000
_cell.angle_alpha   90.00
_cell.angle_beta   90.00
_cell.angle_gamma   90.00
#
_symmetry.space_group_name_H-M   'P 1'
#
loop_
_entity.id
_entity.type
_entity.pdbx_description
1 polymer ?
#
loop_
_entity_poly.entity_id
_entity_poly.type
_entity_poly.pdbx_seq_one_letter_code
_entity_poly.pdbx_strand_id
1 'polypeptide(L)'
;EVEEVIIKGSSRFGKFTDRFFSVARRFGVDVDSMIERYGARRTHLMLLSTVIAKEGLNEIFTDLLNLQGIKAILSTKRVYLSHDKEMKILAEIFLKSFLTPLAKPDENTDLSDIVKTRIQNKTYFSVCLSCFKYESLIKVREIQEGFKCPICGSRYIGFVTPYSSGIKQSLKNLRNNVKPRDKEIEKVQNELVESANLFLDYGRLGIIVLSGYGVGPRTAKNILRLRILDERQLYMEILKAEQEYIRTREFWGE
;
A
#
# COMPACT_ATOMS: atom_id res chain seq x y z
N GLU A 1 -44.03 2.26 13.97
CA GLU A 1 -42.82 2.29 14.81
C GLU A 1 -41.56 1.73 14.14
N VAL A 2 -41.29 0.41 14.08
CA VAL A 2 -40.01 -0.13 13.53
C VAL A 2 -39.75 0.33 12.09
N GLU A 3 -40.79 0.30 11.26
CA GLU A 3 -40.72 0.69 9.86
C GLU A 3 -40.44 2.19 9.68
N GLU A 4 -41.07 3.04 10.49
CA GLU A 4 -40.81 4.50 10.50
C GLU A 4 -39.38 4.82 10.96
N VAL A 5 -38.86 4.07 11.94
CA VAL A 5 -37.47 4.22 12.39
C VAL A 5 -36.50 3.86 11.26
N ILE A 6 -36.78 2.77 10.53
CA ILE A 6 -35.98 2.36 9.37
C ILE A 6 -36.07 3.42 8.26
N ILE A 7 -37.26 3.91 7.91
CA ILE A 7 -37.42 4.95 6.89
C ILE A 7 -36.63 6.19 7.28
N LYS A 8 -36.80 6.69 8.50
CA LYS A 8 -36.10 7.88 9.01
C LYS A 8 -34.58 7.67 9.04
N GLY A 9 -34.11 6.46 9.33
CA GLY A 9 -32.69 6.10 9.29
C GLY A 9 -32.14 6.03 7.87
N SER A 10 -32.83 5.33 6.98
CA SER A 10 -32.44 5.11 5.59
C SER A 10 -32.48 6.38 4.75
N SER A 11 -33.38 7.32 5.05
CA SER A 11 -33.43 8.62 4.38
C SER A 11 -32.27 9.55 4.77
N ARG A 12 -31.49 9.25 5.82
CA ARG A 12 -30.31 10.05 6.14
C ARG A 12 -29.16 9.74 5.19
N PHE A 13 -28.36 10.77 4.89
CA PHE A 13 -27.12 10.57 4.14
C PHE A 13 -26.17 9.64 4.91
N GLY A 14 -25.70 8.58 4.25
CA GLY A 14 -24.86 7.56 4.88
C GLY A 14 -24.95 6.22 4.15
N LYS A 15 -25.08 5.13 4.93
CA LYS A 15 -24.93 3.74 4.44
C LYS A 15 -25.84 3.38 3.25
N PHE A 16 -27.02 3.98 3.14
CA PHE A 16 -27.98 3.66 2.07
C PHE A 16 -27.92 4.62 0.89
N THR A 17 -27.13 5.69 0.96
CA THR A 17 -27.04 6.72 -0.09
C THR A 17 -26.61 6.16 -1.43
N ASP A 18 -25.67 5.21 -1.46
CA ASP A 18 -25.23 4.58 -2.70
C ASP A 18 -26.35 3.83 -3.41
N ARG A 19 -27.32 3.29 -2.65
CA ARG A 19 -28.50 2.64 -3.24
C ARG A 19 -29.42 3.67 -3.88
N PHE A 20 -29.66 4.81 -3.23
CA PHE A 20 -30.42 5.91 -3.84
C PHE A 20 -29.73 6.45 -5.10
N PHE A 21 -28.40 6.54 -5.12
CA PHE A 21 -27.64 6.92 -6.32
C PHE A 21 -27.74 5.86 -7.42
N SER A 22 -27.65 4.57 -7.09
CA SER A 22 -27.84 3.49 -8.06
C SER A 22 -29.25 3.49 -8.68
N VAL A 23 -30.28 3.72 -7.87
CA VAL A 23 -31.65 3.92 -8.37
C VAL A 23 -31.70 5.16 -9.27
N ALA A 24 -31.19 6.31 -8.81
CA ALA A 24 -31.19 7.54 -9.60
C ALA A 24 -30.53 7.36 -10.99
N ARG A 25 -29.39 6.68 -11.07
CA ARG A 25 -28.72 6.36 -12.33
C ARG A 25 -29.60 5.51 -13.26
N ARG A 26 -30.34 4.53 -12.72
CA ARG A 26 -31.30 3.73 -13.51
C ARG A 26 -32.48 4.54 -14.01
N PHE A 27 -32.88 5.58 -13.28
CA PHE A 27 -33.87 6.56 -13.74
C PHE A 27 -33.30 7.59 -14.74
N GLY A 28 -32.02 7.47 -15.13
CA GLY A 28 -31.37 8.36 -16.09
C GLY A 28 -30.85 9.67 -15.49
N VAL A 29 -30.80 9.78 -14.16
CA VAL A 29 -30.21 10.95 -13.50
C VAL A 29 -28.69 10.85 -13.54
N ASP A 30 -28.03 11.91 -14.02
CA ASP A 30 -26.58 12.05 -13.94
C ASP A 30 -26.15 12.43 -12.50
N VAL A 31 -26.05 11.40 -11.67
CA VAL A 31 -25.67 11.55 -10.26
C VAL A 31 -24.26 12.12 -10.13
N ASP A 32 -23.34 11.77 -11.03
CA ASP A 32 -21.94 12.14 -10.89
C ASP A 32 -21.76 13.64 -11.16
N SER A 33 -22.43 14.19 -12.18
CA SER A 33 -22.50 15.64 -12.41
C SER A 33 -23.17 16.40 -11.25
N MET A 34 -24.23 15.84 -10.66
CA MET A 34 -24.88 16.45 -9.49
C MET A 34 -23.97 16.44 -8.26
N ILE A 35 -23.23 15.36 -8.03
CA ILE A 35 -22.25 15.27 -6.93
C ILE A 35 -21.15 16.31 -7.11
N GLU A 36 -20.61 16.48 -8.32
CA GLU A 36 -19.58 17.47 -8.61
C GLU A 36 -20.10 18.90 -8.37
N ARG A 37 -21.33 19.20 -8.78
CA ARG A 37 -21.93 20.54 -8.67
C ARG A 37 -22.41 20.91 -7.27
N TYR A 38 -23.02 19.97 -6.53
CA TYR A 38 -23.74 20.25 -5.29
C TYR A 38 -23.16 19.52 -4.06
N GLY A 39 -22.29 18.53 -4.27
CA GLY A 39 -21.77 17.64 -3.24
C GLY A 39 -22.73 16.48 -2.90
N ALA A 40 -22.17 15.31 -2.60
CA ALA A 40 -22.92 14.06 -2.40
C ALA A 40 -24.06 14.17 -1.38
N ARG A 41 -23.84 14.86 -0.25
CA ARG A 41 -24.86 15.03 0.78
C ARG A 41 -26.06 15.84 0.27
N ARG A 42 -25.82 16.88 -0.52
CA ARG A 42 -26.88 17.73 -1.06
C ARG A 42 -27.62 17.04 -2.19
N THR A 43 -26.91 16.32 -3.05
CA THR A 43 -27.49 15.46 -4.09
C THR A 43 -28.43 14.41 -3.49
N HIS A 44 -27.99 13.71 -2.44
CA HIS A 44 -28.85 12.76 -1.73
C HIS A 44 -30.15 13.40 -1.24
N LEU A 45 -30.08 14.57 -0.59
CA LEU A 45 -31.26 15.28 -0.10
C LEU A 45 -32.22 15.70 -1.24
N MET A 46 -31.70 16.11 -2.39
CA MET A 46 -32.51 16.43 -3.57
C MET A 46 -33.25 15.21 -4.11
N LEU A 47 -32.62 14.04 -4.10
CA LEU A 47 -33.24 12.79 -4.55
C LEU A 47 -34.35 12.31 -3.61
N LEU A 48 -34.26 12.60 -2.30
CA LEU A 48 -35.28 12.20 -1.31
C LEU A 48 -36.67 12.78 -1.59
N SER A 49 -36.75 13.93 -2.25
CA SER A 49 -38.02 14.58 -2.63
C SER A 49 -38.61 14.06 -3.95
N THR A 50 -38.06 13.00 -4.54
CA THR A 50 -38.46 12.49 -5.86
C THR A 50 -38.94 11.04 -5.80
N VAL A 51 -39.46 10.53 -6.92
CA VAL A 51 -39.89 9.12 -7.07
C VAL A 51 -38.73 8.14 -6.80
N ILE A 52 -37.48 8.57 -7.02
CA ILE A 52 -36.26 7.80 -6.73
C ILE A 52 -36.19 7.41 -5.26
N ALA A 53 -36.67 8.28 -4.35
CA ALA A 53 -36.70 7.98 -2.93
C ALA A 53 -37.66 6.83 -2.60
N LYS A 54 -38.82 6.82 -3.25
CA LYS A 54 -39.84 5.78 -3.08
C LYS A 54 -39.29 4.43 -3.54
N GLU A 55 -38.66 4.40 -4.72
CA GLU A 55 -38.05 3.18 -5.25
C GLU A 55 -36.84 2.73 -4.43
N GLY A 56 -35.97 3.66 -4.02
CA GLY A 56 -34.84 3.34 -3.16
C GLY A 56 -35.26 2.76 -1.82
N LEU A 57 -36.33 3.27 -1.21
CA LEU A 57 -36.89 2.67 0.00
C LEU A 57 -37.50 1.29 -0.27
N ASN A 58 -38.20 1.11 -1.38
CA ASN A 58 -38.74 -0.19 -1.78
C ASN A 58 -37.63 -1.25 -1.87
N GLU A 59 -36.55 -0.96 -2.59
CA GLU A 59 -35.41 -1.87 -2.71
C GLU A 59 -34.71 -2.13 -1.37
N ILE A 60 -34.63 -1.14 -0.49
CA ILE A 60 -34.09 -1.37 0.86
C ILE A 60 -34.94 -2.37 1.63
N PHE A 61 -36.27 -2.34 1.50
CA PHE A 61 -37.18 -3.25 2.19
C PHE A 61 -37.33 -4.62 1.51
N THR A 62 -37.05 -4.74 0.22
CA THR A 62 -37.13 -6.03 -0.49
C THR A 62 -35.79 -6.75 -0.56
N ASP A 63 -34.72 -6.03 -0.89
CA ASP A 63 -33.43 -6.64 -1.23
C ASP A 63 -32.47 -6.68 -0.03
N LEU A 64 -32.52 -5.66 0.83
CA LEU A 64 -31.52 -5.46 1.89
C LEU A 64 -32.02 -5.85 3.29
N LEU A 65 -33.28 -5.55 3.61
CA LEU A 65 -33.82 -5.70 4.96
C LEU A 65 -34.99 -6.69 5.00
N ASN A 66 -34.92 -7.65 5.92
CA ASN A 66 -36.06 -8.51 6.22
C ASN A 66 -36.93 -7.89 7.34
N LEU A 67 -37.88 -7.04 6.95
CA LEU A 67 -38.76 -6.34 7.91
C LEU A 67 -39.59 -7.30 8.77
N GLN A 68 -40.10 -8.38 8.17
CA GLN A 68 -40.90 -9.38 8.90
C GLN A 68 -40.07 -10.13 9.94
N GLY A 69 -38.84 -10.54 9.58
CA GLY A 69 -37.90 -11.17 10.49
C GLY A 69 -37.51 -10.28 11.66
N ILE A 70 -37.26 -8.99 11.42
CA ILE A 70 -36.96 -8.02 12.48
C ILE A 70 -38.15 -7.87 13.44
N LYS A 71 -39.38 -7.73 12.90
CA LYS A 71 -40.60 -7.64 13.72
C LYS A 71 -40.80 -8.91 14.57
N ALA A 72 -40.52 -10.08 14.01
CA ALA A 72 -40.60 -11.37 14.71
C ALA A 72 -39.56 -11.49 15.84
N ILE A 73 -38.31 -11.07 15.60
CA ILE A 73 -37.28 -11.10 16.64
C ILE A 73 -37.64 -10.14 17.78
N LEU A 74 -38.05 -8.91 17.45
CA LEU A 74 -38.42 -7.90 18.46
C LEU A 74 -39.64 -8.30 19.28
N SER A 75 -40.60 -9.03 18.69
CA SER A 75 -41.78 -9.50 19.42
C SER A 75 -41.47 -10.59 20.46
N THR A 76 -40.37 -11.34 20.29
CA THR A 76 -39.97 -12.37 21.26
C THR A 76 -39.50 -11.81 22.61
N LYS A 77 -39.14 -10.50 22.68
CA LYS A 77 -38.69 -9.77 23.89
C LYS A 77 -37.58 -10.43 24.72
N ARG A 78 -36.85 -11.41 24.18
CA ARG A 78 -35.74 -12.11 24.86
C ARG A 78 -34.39 -11.56 24.41
N VAL A 79 -34.22 -10.24 24.50
CA VAL A 79 -32.93 -9.58 24.23
C VAL A 79 -32.36 -9.16 25.57
N TYR A 80 -31.23 -9.77 25.95
CA TYR A 80 -30.49 -9.42 27.16
C TYR A 80 -29.25 -8.61 26.76
N LEU A 81 -29.08 -7.44 27.38
CA LEU A 81 -27.86 -6.64 27.26
C LEU A 81 -26.85 -7.15 28.28
N SER A 82 -25.79 -7.81 27.81
CA SER A 82 -24.65 -8.21 28.63
C SER A 82 -23.47 -7.29 28.36
N HIS A 83 -22.74 -6.92 29.41
CA HIS A 83 -21.48 -6.18 29.29
C HIS A 83 -20.33 -7.15 29.56
N ASP A 84 -19.58 -7.48 28.51
CA ASP A 84 -18.47 -8.42 28.56
C ASP A 84 -17.17 -7.72 28.11
N LYS A 85 -16.11 -7.86 28.92
CA LYS A 85 -14.78 -7.30 28.64
C LYS A 85 -13.86 -8.32 27.93
N GLU A 86 -14.23 -9.59 27.91
CA GLU A 86 -13.42 -10.69 27.35
C GLU A 86 -13.62 -10.83 25.83
N MET A 87 -14.75 -10.40 25.28
CA MET A 87 -15.00 -10.35 23.83
C MET A 87 -14.22 -9.23 23.09
N LYS A 88 -13.06 -8.82 23.62
CA LYS A 88 -12.21 -7.78 23.04
C LYS A 88 -11.80 -8.10 21.60
N ILE A 89 -11.45 -9.36 21.31
CA ILE A 89 -11.00 -9.79 19.97
C ILE A 89 -12.14 -9.65 18.94
N LEU A 90 -13.35 -10.07 19.30
CA LEU A 90 -14.50 -9.97 18.40
C LEU A 90 -14.89 -8.50 18.19
N ALA A 91 -14.89 -7.70 19.25
CA ALA A 91 -15.12 -6.25 19.18
C ALA A 91 -14.06 -5.55 18.30
N GLU A 92 -12.79 -5.93 18.42
CA GLU A 92 -11.70 -5.41 17.57
C GLU A 92 -11.90 -5.78 16.09
N ILE A 93 -12.33 -7.01 15.78
CA ILE A 93 -12.62 -7.44 14.41
C ILE A 93 -13.76 -6.60 13.81
N PHE A 94 -14.87 -6.44 14.55
CA PHE A 94 -16.00 -5.61 14.10
C PHE A 94 -15.62 -4.15 13.95
N LEU A 95 -14.90 -3.56 14.92
CA LEU A 95 -14.43 -2.18 14.85
C LEU A 95 -13.53 -1.98 13.64
N LYS A 96 -12.55 -2.86 13.41
CA LYS A 96 -11.70 -2.81 12.22
C LYS A 96 -12.52 -2.89 10.94
N SER A 97 -13.49 -3.79 10.85
CA SER A 97 -14.35 -3.97 9.67
C SER A 97 -15.36 -2.84 9.44
N PHE A 98 -15.77 -2.10 10.47
CA PHE A 98 -16.66 -0.94 10.36
C PHE A 98 -15.88 0.36 10.08
N LEU A 99 -14.63 0.43 10.56
CA LEU A 99 -13.73 1.55 10.30
C LEU A 99 -13.07 1.45 8.92
N THR A 100 -12.90 0.26 8.34
CA THR A 100 -12.29 0.10 7.00
C THR A 100 -13.07 0.72 5.84
N PRO A 101 -14.43 0.79 5.81
CA PRO A 101 -15.17 1.47 4.74
C PRO A 101 -15.48 2.95 5.06
N LEU A 102 -15.53 3.33 6.34
CA LEU A 102 -15.68 4.73 6.78
C LEU A 102 -14.35 5.48 6.80
N ALA A 103 -13.24 4.76 6.77
CA ALA A 103 -12.00 5.26 6.26
C ALA A 103 -12.18 5.55 4.76
N LYS A 104 -12.61 6.79 4.44
CA LYS A 104 -11.75 7.56 3.53
C LYS A 104 -10.33 7.26 3.99
N PRO A 105 -9.40 6.80 3.13
CA PRO A 105 -8.04 6.55 3.57
C PRO A 105 -7.66 7.76 4.41
N ASP A 106 -7.44 7.54 5.71
CA ASP A 106 -7.06 8.62 6.60
C ASP A 106 -5.91 9.29 5.87
N GLU A 107 -6.03 10.59 5.57
CA GLU A 107 -4.93 11.38 5.02
C GLU A 107 -3.68 11.31 5.94
N ASN A 108 -3.81 10.67 7.11
CA ASN A 108 -2.79 10.46 8.13
C ASN A 108 -2.29 9.01 8.31
N THR A 109 -2.80 7.99 7.60
CA THR A 109 -1.98 6.78 7.38
C THR A 109 -1.18 7.05 6.12
N ASP A 110 -0.13 7.84 6.30
CA ASP A 110 0.72 8.30 5.22
C ASP A 110 1.18 7.06 4.43
N LEU A 111 0.78 6.93 3.16
CA LEU A 111 1.17 5.78 2.32
C LEU A 111 2.69 5.58 2.34
N SER A 112 3.43 6.67 2.58
CA SER A 112 4.87 6.67 2.83
C SER A 112 5.29 5.81 4.03
N ASP A 113 4.52 5.72 5.12
CA ASP A 113 4.85 4.91 6.31
C ASP A 113 4.74 3.41 6.04
N ILE A 114 3.77 2.99 5.23
CA ILE A 114 3.63 1.59 4.79
C ILE A 114 4.82 1.22 3.91
N VAL A 115 5.13 2.08 2.92
CA VAL A 115 6.26 1.92 2.01
C VAL A 115 7.59 1.90 2.78
N LYS A 116 7.75 2.81 3.74
CA LYS A 116 8.90 2.92 4.64
C LYS A 116 9.10 1.64 5.43
N THR A 117 8.05 1.16 6.11
CA THR A 117 8.12 -0.06 6.92
C THR A 117 8.53 -1.28 6.08
N ARG A 118 7.97 -1.40 4.87
CA ARG A 118 8.33 -2.47 3.93
C ARG A 118 9.79 -2.37 3.48
N ILE A 119 10.23 -1.18 3.04
CA ILE A 119 11.61 -0.94 2.58
C ILE A 119 12.62 -1.20 3.70
N GLN A 120 12.36 -0.69 4.90
CA GLN A 120 13.25 -0.83 6.05
C GLN A 120 13.42 -2.29 6.50
N ASN A 121 12.41 -3.13 6.27
CA ASN A 121 12.46 -4.56 6.60
C ASN A 121 13.02 -5.43 5.46
N LYS A 122 13.36 -4.87 4.30
CA LYS A 122 14.01 -5.61 3.21
C LYS A 122 15.42 -6.05 3.65
N THR A 123 15.77 -7.29 3.33
CA THR A 123 17.08 -7.89 3.65
C THR A 123 17.92 -7.98 2.39
N TYR A 124 19.19 -7.61 2.51
CA TYR A 124 20.20 -7.75 1.47
C TYR A 124 21.33 -8.66 1.94
N PHE A 125 21.92 -9.41 1.01
CA PHE A 125 23.25 -9.95 1.17
C PHE A 125 24.25 -8.84 0.82
N SER A 126 25.02 -8.42 1.83
CA SER A 126 26.00 -7.36 1.73
C SER A 126 27.41 -7.94 1.67
N VAL A 127 28.26 -7.39 0.80
CA VAL A 127 29.63 -7.88 0.61
C VAL A 127 30.59 -6.72 0.28
N CYS A 128 31.76 -6.70 0.91
CA CYS A 128 32.77 -5.69 0.58
C CYS A 128 33.51 -6.06 -0.71
N LEU A 129 33.37 -5.25 -1.75
CA LEU A 129 34.02 -5.47 -3.04
C LEU A 129 35.49 -4.99 -3.09
N SER A 130 35.99 -4.32 -2.04
CA SER A 130 37.41 -3.96 -1.94
C SER A 130 38.26 -5.09 -1.34
N CYS A 131 37.80 -5.71 -0.25
CA CYS A 131 38.58 -6.75 0.45
C CYS A 131 38.03 -8.15 0.30
N PHE A 132 36.76 -8.31 -0.11
CA PHE A 132 36.04 -9.60 -0.23
C PHE A 132 36.03 -10.47 1.04
N LYS A 133 36.37 -9.90 2.21
CA LYS A 133 36.39 -10.60 3.51
C LYS A 133 35.12 -10.40 4.33
N TYR A 134 34.42 -9.29 4.10
CA TYR A 134 33.18 -8.98 4.81
C TYR A 134 31.99 -9.45 3.98
N GLU A 135 31.17 -10.32 4.58
CA GLU A 135 29.88 -10.77 4.06
C GLU A 135 28.88 -10.84 5.21
N SER A 136 27.65 -10.36 4.99
CA SER A 136 26.59 -10.39 6.00
C SER A 136 25.21 -10.22 5.39
N LEU A 137 24.20 -10.86 5.99
CA LEU A 137 22.79 -10.56 5.74
C LEU A 137 22.37 -9.38 6.61
N ILE A 138 21.99 -8.27 5.98
CA ILE A 138 21.66 -7.03 6.68
C ILE A 138 20.30 -6.51 6.24
N LYS A 139 19.51 -6.01 7.19
CA LYS A 139 18.27 -5.28 6.87
C LYS A 139 18.58 -3.82 6.54
N VAL A 140 17.78 -3.21 5.67
CA VAL A 140 17.97 -1.79 5.29
C VAL A 140 17.96 -0.87 6.51
N ARG A 141 17.13 -1.16 7.52
CA ARG A 141 17.09 -0.43 8.79
C ARG A 141 18.39 -0.47 9.62
N GLU A 142 19.21 -1.51 9.43
CA GLU A 142 20.48 -1.70 10.15
C GLU A 142 21.64 -0.96 9.47
N ILE A 143 21.48 -0.55 8.21
CA ILE A 143 22.46 0.27 7.50
C ILE A 143 22.34 1.70 8.03
N GLN A 144 23.25 2.09 8.92
CA GLN A 144 23.33 3.45 9.46
C GLN A 144 24.07 4.40 8.51
N GLU A 145 23.94 5.70 8.76
CA GLU A 145 24.78 6.68 8.06
C GLU A 145 26.26 6.44 8.38
N GLY A 146 27.11 6.52 7.35
CA GLY A 146 28.54 6.25 7.51
C GLY A 146 28.91 4.76 7.62
N PHE A 147 27.98 3.83 7.36
CA PHE A 147 28.26 2.40 7.31
C PHE A 147 29.46 2.08 6.39
N LYS A 148 30.41 1.30 6.91
CA LYS A 148 31.69 0.95 6.28
C LYS A 148 31.99 -0.51 6.54
N CYS A 149 32.86 -1.10 5.71
CA CYS A 149 33.38 -2.43 5.95
C CYS A 149 34.09 -2.47 7.31
N PRO A 150 33.71 -3.36 8.24
CA PRO A 150 34.34 -3.45 9.56
C PRO A 150 35.77 -4.02 9.50
N ILE A 151 36.16 -4.62 8.37
CA ILE A 151 37.47 -5.28 8.21
C ILE A 151 38.50 -4.32 7.59
N CYS A 152 38.13 -3.56 6.56
CA CYS A 152 39.07 -2.69 5.82
C CYS A 152 38.69 -1.21 5.78
N GLY A 153 37.55 -0.82 6.36
CA GLY A 153 37.08 0.58 6.36
C GLY A 153 36.56 1.09 5.02
N SER A 154 36.60 0.30 3.95
CA SER A 154 36.07 0.69 2.63
C SER A 154 34.56 0.90 2.65
N ARG A 155 34.09 1.89 1.87
CA ARG A 155 32.67 2.13 1.58
C ARG A 155 32.18 1.38 0.34
N TYR A 156 33.05 0.65 -0.35
CA TYR A 156 32.68 -0.09 -1.56
C TYR A 156 32.03 -1.44 -1.19
N ILE A 157 30.72 -1.39 -0.92
CA ILE A 157 29.92 -2.51 -0.42
C ILE A 157 28.80 -2.78 -1.41
N GLY A 158 28.77 -3.98 -1.99
CA GLY A 158 27.69 -4.43 -2.86
C GLY A 158 26.53 -5.02 -2.06
N PHE A 159 25.33 -4.83 -2.59
CA PHE A 159 24.07 -5.33 -2.01
C PHE A 159 23.29 -6.09 -3.08
N VAL A 160 22.94 -7.33 -2.78
CA VAL A 160 22.16 -8.19 -3.68
C VAL A 160 21.07 -8.91 -2.89
N THR A 161 19.97 -9.28 -3.57
CA THR A 161 18.91 -10.07 -2.95
C THR A 161 19.48 -11.42 -2.45
N PRO A 162 19.22 -11.87 -1.20
CA PRO A 162 19.87 -13.04 -0.61
C PRO A 162 19.71 -14.37 -1.37
N TYR A 163 18.62 -14.49 -2.14
CA TYR A 163 18.24 -15.71 -2.83
C TYR A 163 18.68 -15.74 -4.31
N SER A 164 19.53 -14.81 -4.76
CA SER A 164 20.01 -14.85 -6.14
C SER A 164 20.94 -16.06 -6.37
N SER A 165 20.67 -16.82 -7.44
CA SER A 165 21.56 -17.87 -7.92
C SER A 165 22.90 -17.23 -8.33
N GLY A 166 24.02 -17.87 -7.99
CA GLY A 166 25.33 -17.46 -8.51
C GLY A 166 26.14 -16.48 -7.66
N ILE A 167 25.67 -15.97 -6.50
CA ILE A 167 26.44 -15.03 -5.63
C ILE A 167 27.88 -15.48 -5.42
N LYS A 168 28.10 -16.74 -5.00
CA LYS A 168 29.45 -17.28 -4.75
C LYS A 168 30.34 -17.25 -6.00
N GLN A 169 29.78 -17.55 -7.16
CA GLN A 169 30.53 -17.58 -8.42
C GLN A 169 30.80 -16.16 -8.93
N SER A 170 29.83 -15.26 -8.82
CA SER A 170 29.97 -13.84 -9.12
C SER A 170 31.07 -13.20 -8.27
N LEU A 171 31.14 -13.51 -6.97
CA LEU A 171 32.20 -13.04 -6.08
C LEU A 171 33.59 -13.57 -6.45
N LYS A 172 33.70 -14.87 -6.78
CA LYS A 172 34.96 -15.45 -7.27
C LYS A 172 35.43 -14.76 -8.56
N ASN A 173 34.51 -14.55 -9.49
CA ASN A 173 34.80 -13.90 -10.75
C ASN A 173 35.23 -12.44 -10.55
N LEU A 174 34.55 -11.68 -9.68
CA LEU A 174 34.94 -10.30 -9.33
C LEU A 174 36.33 -10.25 -8.68
N ARG A 175 36.61 -11.16 -7.74
CA ARG A 175 37.91 -11.23 -7.06
C ARG A 175 39.06 -11.54 -8.02
N ASN A 176 38.81 -12.37 -9.03
CA ASN A 176 39.82 -12.81 -9.99
C ASN A 176 39.80 -12.01 -11.29
N ASN A 177 39.00 -10.94 -11.41
CA ASN A 177 38.78 -10.17 -12.64
C ASN A 177 38.42 -11.04 -13.86
N VAL A 178 37.64 -12.10 -13.64
CA VAL A 178 37.19 -13.03 -14.68
C VAL A 178 35.84 -12.57 -15.22
N LYS A 179 35.69 -12.53 -16.55
CA LYS A 179 34.42 -12.24 -17.19
C LYS A 179 33.42 -13.38 -16.96
N PRO A 180 32.15 -13.07 -16.63
CA PRO A 180 31.11 -14.06 -16.49
C PRO A 180 30.86 -14.75 -17.84
N ARG A 181 30.64 -16.06 -17.80
CA ARG A 181 30.26 -16.86 -18.99
C ARG A 181 28.77 -17.13 -19.07
N ASP A 182 28.06 -16.89 -17.96
CA ASP A 182 26.64 -17.14 -17.79
C ASP A 182 25.93 -15.80 -17.56
N LYS A 183 24.78 -15.62 -18.22
CA LYS A 183 23.96 -14.40 -18.12
C LYS A 183 23.45 -14.17 -16.69
N GLU A 184 23.14 -15.23 -15.93
CA GLU A 184 22.70 -15.08 -14.53
C GLU A 184 23.84 -14.55 -13.65
N ILE A 185 25.05 -15.08 -13.84
CA ILE A 185 26.25 -14.65 -13.10
C ILE A 185 26.59 -13.21 -13.44
N GLU A 186 26.52 -12.84 -14.71
CA GLU A 186 26.73 -11.48 -15.19
C GLU A 186 25.74 -10.49 -14.55
N LYS A 187 24.45 -10.87 -14.50
CA LYS A 187 23.42 -10.05 -13.86
C LYS A 187 23.72 -9.79 -12.38
N VAL A 188 24.09 -10.83 -11.63
CA VAL A 188 24.44 -10.70 -10.20
C VAL A 188 25.73 -9.88 -10.00
N GLN A 189 26.72 -10.03 -10.87
CA GLN A 189 27.93 -9.19 -10.83
C GLN A 189 27.60 -7.72 -11.07
N ASN A 190 26.79 -7.43 -12.07
CA ASN A 190 26.35 -6.07 -12.38
C ASN A 190 25.55 -5.49 -11.22
N GLU A 191 24.61 -6.24 -10.64
CA GLU A 191 23.83 -5.79 -9.48
C GLU A 191 24.73 -5.45 -8.28
N LEU A 192 25.74 -6.28 -7.99
CA LEU A 192 26.71 -6.01 -6.92
C LEU A 192 27.55 -4.75 -7.18
N VAL A 193 28.05 -4.58 -8.40
CA VAL A 193 28.88 -3.41 -8.76
C VAL A 193 28.05 -2.13 -8.79
N GLU A 194 26.85 -2.17 -9.37
CA GLU A 194 25.97 -1.00 -9.47
C GLU A 194 25.43 -0.57 -8.11
N SER A 195 25.04 -1.52 -7.25
CA SER A 195 24.64 -1.23 -5.88
C SER A 195 25.79 -0.66 -5.05
N ALA A 196 27.02 -1.16 -5.24
CA ALA A 196 28.20 -0.64 -4.57
C ALA A 196 28.54 0.79 -5.00
N ASN A 197 28.44 1.09 -6.30
CA ASN A 197 28.61 2.46 -6.81
C ASN A 197 27.52 3.38 -6.23
N LEU A 198 26.26 2.93 -6.20
CA LEU A 198 25.15 3.71 -5.65
C LEU A 198 25.34 4.02 -4.15
N PHE A 199 25.82 3.03 -3.38
CA PHE A 199 26.13 3.21 -1.96
C PHE A 199 27.36 4.09 -1.72
N LEU A 200 28.35 4.04 -2.61
CA LEU A 200 29.52 4.91 -2.53
C LEU A 200 29.12 6.39 -2.73
N ASP A 201 28.28 6.65 -3.73
CA ASP A 201 27.82 8.00 -4.11
C ASP A 201 26.82 8.58 -3.09
N TYR A 202 25.79 7.80 -2.70
CA TYR A 202 24.63 8.31 -1.94
C TYR A 202 24.49 7.70 -0.54
N GLY A 203 25.38 6.77 -0.15
CA GLY A 203 25.34 6.12 1.16
C GLY A 203 24.05 5.35 1.39
N ARG A 204 23.54 5.41 2.63
CA ARG A 204 22.32 4.72 3.09
C ARG A 204 21.11 5.01 2.21
N LEU A 205 20.93 6.27 1.78
CA LEU A 205 19.80 6.68 0.95
C LEU A 205 19.77 5.92 -0.38
N GLY A 206 20.94 5.63 -0.96
CA GLY A 206 21.05 4.83 -2.18
C GLY A 206 20.38 3.47 -2.04
N ILE A 207 20.60 2.78 -0.92
CA ILE A 207 20.05 1.45 -0.67
C ILE A 207 18.57 1.51 -0.30
N ILE A 208 18.13 2.57 0.40
CA ILE A 208 16.71 2.80 0.67
C ILE A 208 15.94 2.92 -0.65
N VAL A 209 16.44 3.70 -1.62
CA VAL A 209 15.78 3.87 -2.92
C VAL A 209 15.82 2.58 -3.75
N LEU A 210 16.98 1.92 -3.81
CA LEU A 210 17.15 0.63 -4.50
C LEU A 210 16.27 -0.49 -3.91
N SER A 211 15.76 -0.30 -2.69
CA SER A 211 14.86 -1.26 -2.06
C SER A 211 13.46 -1.26 -2.64
N GLY A 212 13.08 -0.23 -3.41
CA GLY A 212 11.80 -0.17 -4.10
C GLY A 212 11.61 -1.28 -5.14
N TYR A 213 10.37 -1.69 -5.38
CA TYR A 213 10.05 -2.70 -6.39
C TYR A 213 10.30 -2.19 -7.81
N GLY A 214 11.12 -2.92 -8.57
CA GLY A 214 11.46 -2.52 -9.95
C GLY A 214 12.30 -1.26 -10.06
N VAL A 215 12.82 -0.74 -8.94
CA VAL A 215 13.72 0.40 -8.93
C VAL A 215 15.14 -0.10 -9.20
N GLY A 216 15.59 0.04 -10.44
CA GLY A 216 16.98 -0.24 -10.81
C GLY A 216 17.94 0.92 -10.48
N PRO A 217 19.26 0.73 -10.62
CA PRO A 217 20.26 1.76 -10.26
C PRO A 217 20.13 3.07 -11.04
N ARG A 218 19.69 3.02 -12.30
CA ARG A 218 19.40 4.22 -13.11
C ARG A 218 18.22 5.01 -12.56
N THR A 219 17.11 4.33 -12.26
CA THR A 219 15.92 4.94 -11.65
C THR A 219 16.24 5.49 -10.26
N ALA A 220 17.02 4.75 -9.47
CA ALA A 220 17.47 5.18 -8.15
C ALA A 220 18.27 6.49 -8.22
N LYS A 221 19.23 6.59 -9.15
CA LYS A 221 19.99 7.84 -9.38
C LYS A 221 19.08 9.02 -9.76
N ASN A 222 18.02 8.79 -10.53
CA ASN A 222 17.08 9.85 -10.88
C ASN A 222 16.31 10.35 -9.65
N ILE A 223 15.81 9.44 -8.80
CA ILE A 223 15.12 9.79 -7.55
C ILE A 223 16.06 10.55 -6.61
N LEU A 224 17.30 10.08 -6.45
CA LEU A 224 18.29 10.69 -5.54
C LEU A 224 18.82 12.05 -6.03
N ARG A 225 18.63 12.39 -7.31
CA ARG A 225 18.93 13.73 -7.86
C ARG A 225 17.85 14.75 -7.56
N LEU A 226 16.65 14.31 -7.19
CA LEU A 226 15.57 15.22 -6.80
C LEU A 226 15.96 15.94 -5.52
N ARG A 227 15.57 17.22 -5.42
CA ARG A 227 15.74 17.99 -4.19
C ARG A 227 14.68 17.58 -3.17
N ILE A 228 14.99 16.54 -2.41
CA ILE A 228 14.13 15.98 -1.37
C ILE A 228 14.34 16.76 -0.08
N LEU A 229 13.29 17.39 0.43
CA LEU A 229 13.33 18.23 1.63
C LEU A 229 12.93 17.46 2.89
N ASP A 230 12.21 16.35 2.74
CA ASP A 230 11.71 15.52 3.84
C ASP A 230 11.78 14.02 3.51
N GLU A 231 11.91 13.18 4.54
CA GLU A 231 11.97 11.72 4.43
C GLU A 231 10.69 11.14 3.81
N ARG A 232 9.53 11.75 4.09
CA ARG A 232 8.25 11.34 3.49
C ARG A 232 8.25 11.52 1.97
N GLN A 233 8.81 12.62 1.48
CA GLN A 233 8.92 12.88 0.04
C GLN A 233 9.76 11.80 -0.66
N LEU A 234 10.85 11.33 -0.04
CA LEU A 234 11.65 10.23 -0.58
C LEU A 234 10.82 8.97 -0.79
N TYR A 235 10.06 8.56 0.22
CA TYR A 235 9.24 7.35 0.14
C TYR A 235 8.09 7.49 -0.86
N MET A 236 7.53 8.68 -1.02
CA MET A 236 6.53 8.96 -2.05
C MET A 236 7.11 8.90 -3.46
N GLU A 237 8.32 9.40 -3.69
CA GLU A 237 9.00 9.28 -4.99
C GLU A 237 9.36 7.83 -5.32
N ILE A 238 9.73 7.02 -4.32
CA ILE A 238 9.90 5.57 -4.51
C ILE A 238 8.57 4.92 -4.91
N LEU A 239 7.47 5.25 -4.23
CA LEU A 239 6.15 4.71 -4.56
C LEU A 239 5.71 5.06 -5.99
N LYS A 240 5.96 6.29 -6.45
CA LYS A 240 5.71 6.69 -7.84
C LYS A 240 6.51 5.86 -8.84
N ALA A 241 7.78 5.62 -8.55
CA ALA A 241 8.62 4.78 -9.41
C ALA A 241 8.15 3.32 -9.46
N GLU A 242 7.62 2.79 -8.35
CA GLU A 242 7.02 1.45 -8.30
C GLU A 242 5.74 1.37 -9.14
N GLN A 243 4.86 2.37 -9.04
CA GLN A 243 3.65 2.45 -9.85
C GLN A 243 3.99 2.49 -11.34
N GLU A 244 5.00 3.28 -11.71
CA GLU A 244 5.45 3.37 -13.10
C GLU A 244 6.07 2.05 -13.58
N TYR A 245 6.84 1.37 -12.74
CA TYR A 245 7.35 0.04 -13.06
C TYR A 245 6.21 -0.96 -13.27
N ILE A 246 5.23 -1.02 -12.36
CA ILE A 246 4.09 -1.94 -12.48
C ILE A 246 3.29 -1.65 -13.75
N ARG A 247 3.01 -0.36 -14.02
CA ARG A 247 2.28 0.09 -15.20
C ARG A 247 2.99 -0.26 -16.50
N THR A 248 4.31 -0.09 -16.53
CA THR A 248 5.07 -0.34 -17.75
C THR A 248 5.50 -1.78 -17.91
N ARG A 249 5.54 -2.59 -16.83
CA ARG A 249 6.07 -3.97 -16.80
C ARG A 249 5.52 -4.86 -17.91
N GLU A 250 4.24 -4.75 -18.25
CA GLU A 250 3.61 -5.53 -19.32
C GLU A 250 4.20 -5.26 -20.71
N PHE A 251 4.84 -4.11 -20.91
CA PHE A 251 5.50 -3.71 -22.15
C PHE A 251 7.00 -4.06 -22.19
N TRP A 252 7.57 -4.59 -21.10
CA TRP A 252 8.98 -5.04 -21.06
C TRP A 252 9.14 -6.52 -21.43
N GLY A 253 8.19 -7.05 -22.21
CA GLY A 253 8.25 -8.40 -22.77
C GLY A 253 9.08 -8.45 -24.05
N GLU A 254 10.38 -8.65 -23.88
CA GLU A 254 11.25 -9.64 -24.55
C GLU A 254 12.54 -9.84 -23.74
#